data_AF-A0A944C082-F1
#
_entry.id   AF-A0A944C082-F1
#
_cell.length_a   1.000
_cell.length_b   1.000
_cell.length_c   1.000
_cell.angle_alpha   90.00
_cell.angle_beta   90.00
_cell.angle_gamma   90.00
#
_symmetry.space_group_name_H-M   'P 1'
#
loop_
_entity.id
_entity.type
_entity.pdbx_description
1 polymer ?
#
loop_
_entity_poly.entity_id
_entity_poly.type
_entity_poly.pdbx_seq_one_letter_code
_entity_poly.pdbx_strand_id
1 'polypeptide(L)'
;KNNNILKQAEELIPRIAESIRKKAVCLQNETNGRKMNNGKMPHWMAKWQYKFYEHARRTKRFSVDPPACQHCGVCAANCPTRCIEMRTDELLPVWTKEKCTLCLRCLHHCPAHAIRLGRNSKKHGQYPGPTGTKDKEE
;
A
#
# COMPACT_ATOMS: atom_id res chain seq x y z
N LYS A 1 3.27 -20.17 -41.22
CA LYS A 1 3.30 -19.87 -39.77
C LYS A 1 3.47 -18.37 -39.50
N ASN A 2 4.46 -17.69 -40.09
CA ASN A 2 4.70 -16.25 -39.87
C ASN A 2 3.50 -15.35 -40.25
N ASN A 3 2.79 -15.64 -41.35
CA ASN A 3 1.61 -14.85 -41.73
C ASN A 3 0.44 -14.95 -40.74
N ASN A 4 0.35 -16.05 -39.97
CA ASN A 4 -0.70 -16.19 -38.96
C ASN A 4 -0.37 -15.37 -37.71
N ILE A 5 0.90 -15.31 -37.33
CA ILE A 5 1.40 -14.47 -36.23
C ILE A 5 1.20 -12.99 -36.58
N LEU A 6 1.51 -12.58 -37.82
CA LEU A 6 1.29 -11.21 -38.28
C LEU A 6 -0.19 -10.83 -38.28
N LYS A 7 -1.08 -11.69 -38.78
CA LYS A 7 -2.53 -11.48 -38.70
C LYS A 7 -3.04 -11.36 -37.26
N GLN A 8 -2.58 -12.24 -36.37
CA GLN A 8 -2.95 -12.19 -34.95
C GLN A 8 -2.46 -10.91 -34.28
N ALA A 9 -1.25 -10.44 -34.61
CA ALA A 9 -0.72 -9.18 -34.11
C ALA A 9 -1.54 -7.98 -34.60
N GLU A 10 -1.89 -7.95 -35.89
CA GLU A 10 -2.73 -6.90 -36.49
C GLU A 10 -4.12 -6.82 -35.84
N GLU A 11 -4.70 -7.94 -35.42
CA GLU A 11 -5.98 -7.96 -34.68
C GLU A 11 -5.84 -7.57 -33.19
N LEU A 12 -4.69 -7.86 -32.58
CA LEU A 12 -4.44 -7.58 -31.15
C LEU A 12 -4.05 -6.13 -30.88
N ILE A 13 -3.28 -5.51 -31.77
CA ILE A 13 -2.85 -4.11 -31.66
C ILE A 13 -4.02 -3.14 -31.38
N PRO A 14 -5.14 -3.16 -32.14
CA PRO A 14 -6.26 -2.26 -31.86
C PRO A 14 -6.94 -2.55 -30.52
N ARG A 15 -7.02 -3.81 -30.08
CA ARG A 15 -7.58 -4.17 -28.76
C ARG A 15 -6.71 -3.68 -27.60
N ILE A 16 -5.40 -3.77 -27.75
CA ILE A 16 -4.42 -3.25 -26.78
C ILE A 16 -4.51 -1.72 -26.76
N ALA A 17 -4.55 -1.07 -27.93
CA ALA A 17 -4.71 0.38 -28.04
C ALA A 17 -6.02 0.87 -27.39
N GLU A 18 -7.12 0.16 -27.59
CA GLU A 18 -8.41 0.43 -26.94
C GLU A 18 -8.32 0.30 -25.42
N SER A 19 -7.65 -0.74 -24.93
CA SER A 19 -7.45 -0.98 -23.50
C SER A 19 -6.57 0.08 -22.85
N ILE A 20 -5.54 0.55 -23.56
CA ILE A 20 -4.68 1.67 -23.14
C ILE A 20 -5.49 2.97 -23.11
N ARG A 21 -6.29 3.26 -24.15
CA ARG A 21 -7.16 4.45 -24.20
C ARG A 21 -8.16 4.47 -23.04
N LYS A 22 -8.83 3.34 -22.76
CA LYS A 22 -9.75 3.21 -21.62
C LYS A 22 -9.06 3.41 -20.28
N LYS A 23 -7.85 2.86 -20.09
CA LYS A 23 -7.04 3.11 -18.89
C LYS A 23 -6.60 4.58 -18.78
N ALA A 24 -6.23 5.22 -19.90
CA ALA A 24 -5.86 6.64 -19.92
C ALA A 24 -7.02 7.56 -19.48
N VAL A 25 -8.26 7.24 -19.86
CA VAL A 25 -9.46 7.95 -19.38
C VAL A 25 -9.67 7.75 -17.86
N CYS A 26 -9.40 6.55 -17.34
CA CYS A 26 -9.48 6.27 -15.91
C CYS A 26 -8.42 7.06 -15.12
N LEU A 27 -7.19 7.17 -15.64
CA LEU A 27 -6.11 8.00 -15.07
C LEU A 27 -6.44 9.50 -15.11
N GLN A 28 -7.12 9.98 -16.15
CA GLN A 28 -7.60 11.37 -16.20
C GLN A 28 -8.66 11.64 -15.14
N ASN A 29 -9.53 10.67 -14.85
CA ASN A 29 -10.52 10.80 -13.77
C ASN A 29 -9.90 10.75 -12.36
N GLU A 30 -8.68 10.23 -12.19
CA GLU A 30 -7.91 10.39 -10.94
C GLU A 30 -7.42 11.84 -10.74
N THR A 31 -7.25 12.63 -11.81
CA THR A 31 -6.92 14.07 -11.68
C THR A 31 -8.11 14.92 -11.19
N ASN A 32 -9.32 14.33 -11.20
CA ASN A 32 -10.52 14.85 -10.53
C ASN A 32 -10.66 14.35 -9.08
N GLY A 33 -9.69 13.63 -8.54
CA GLY A 33 -9.51 13.59 -7.09
C GLY A 33 -9.41 15.03 -6.61
N ARG A 34 -10.15 15.41 -5.54
CA ARG A 34 -10.11 16.78 -4.98
C ARG A 34 -8.66 17.25 -4.98
N LYS A 35 -8.31 18.18 -5.87
CA LYS A 35 -6.98 18.80 -5.82
C LYS A 35 -6.89 19.35 -4.42
N MET A 36 -6.03 18.76 -3.59
CA MET A 36 -5.78 19.30 -2.27
C MET A 36 -5.32 20.72 -2.54
N ASN A 37 -6.10 21.71 -2.09
CA ASN A 37 -5.68 23.09 -2.19
C ASN A 37 -4.41 23.16 -1.35
N ASN A 38 -3.24 23.15 -2.02
CA ASN A 38 -1.94 23.25 -1.40
C ASN A 38 -1.77 24.69 -0.92
N GLY A 39 -2.55 25.09 0.08
CA GLY A 39 -2.25 26.27 0.87
C GLY A 39 -0.81 26.08 1.34
N LYS A 40 0.10 26.93 0.87
CA LYS A 40 1.52 26.85 1.22
C LYS A 40 1.62 27.17 2.70
N MET A 41 1.59 26.14 3.54
CA MET A 41 1.68 26.30 4.97
C MET A 41 3.01 26.99 5.30
N PRO A 42 3.02 28.06 6.13
CA PRO A 42 4.25 28.69 6.53
C PRO A 42 5.24 27.67 7.10
N HIS A 43 6.51 27.73 6.67
CA HIS A 43 7.51 26.71 6.98
C HIS A 43 7.67 26.43 8.50
N TRP A 44 7.53 27.44 9.34
CA TRP A 44 7.58 27.30 10.80
C TRP A 44 6.41 26.45 11.34
N MET A 45 5.23 26.58 10.73
CA MET A 45 4.05 25.79 11.07
C MET A 45 4.20 24.34 10.60
N ALA A 46 4.83 24.12 9.44
CA ALA A 46 5.21 22.78 8.98
C ALA A 46 6.22 22.11 9.94
N LYS A 47 7.20 22.86 10.45
CA LYS A 47 8.14 22.37 11.46
C LYS A 47 7.46 21.99 12.78
N TRP A 48 6.46 22.77 13.21
CA TRP A 48 5.64 22.44 14.38
C TRP A 48 4.81 21.18 14.11
N GLN A 49 4.12 21.11 12.98
CA GLN A 49 3.35 19.93 12.56
C GLN A 49 4.21 18.66 12.53
N TYR A 50 5.48 18.73 12.07
CA TYR A 50 6.37 17.57 12.05
C TYR A 50 6.66 17.03 13.46
N LYS A 51 6.83 17.90 14.46
CA LYS A 51 6.93 17.48 15.87
C LYS A 51 5.66 16.77 16.32
N PHE A 52 4.48 17.31 16.00
CA PHE A 52 3.20 16.64 16.34
C PHE A 52 3.10 15.26 15.67
N TYR A 53 3.48 15.19 14.40
CA TYR A 53 3.51 13.96 13.64
C TYR A 53 4.43 12.92 14.30
N GLU A 54 5.64 13.29 14.73
CA GLU A 54 6.56 12.40 15.44
C GLU A 54 5.96 11.83 16.74
N HIS A 55 5.23 12.63 17.52
CA HIS A 55 4.56 12.18 18.74
C HIS A 55 3.31 11.32 18.46
N ALA A 56 2.61 11.62 17.35
CA ALA A 56 1.45 10.87 16.91
C ALA A 56 1.81 9.49 16.35
N ARG A 57 3.03 9.31 15.82
CA ARG A 57 3.52 8.01 15.32
C ARG A 57 3.68 7.00 16.47
N ARG A 58 2.70 6.10 16.59
CA ARG A 58 2.67 5.05 17.64
C ARG A 58 2.76 3.66 17.01
N THR A 59 3.97 3.12 16.91
CA THR A 59 4.19 1.72 16.48
C THR A 59 3.62 0.69 17.44
N LYS A 60 3.44 1.03 18.72
CA LYS A 60 2.78 0.18 19.73
C LYS A 60 1.35 -0.27 19.36
N ARG A 61 0.73 0.37 18.36
CA ARG A 61 -0.60 -0.02 17.87
C ARG A 61 -0.54 -1.15 16.82
N PHE A 62 0.64 -1.47 16.30
CA PHE A 62 0.80 -2.65 15.45
C PHE A 62 0.65 -3.90 16.29
N SER A 63 -0.14 -4.84 15.80
CA SER A 63 -0.30 -6.18 16.36
C SER A 63 -0.32 -7.17 15.21
N VAL A 64 0.29 -8.32 15.40
CA VAL A 64 0.23 -9.44 14.46
C VAL A 64 -0.73 -10.48 15.02
N ASP A 65 -1.53 -11.09 14.16
CA ASP A 65 -2.32 -12.28 14.47
C ASP A 65 -1.44 -13.51 14.22
N PRO A 66 -0.85 -14.14 15.27
CA PRO A 66 0.12 -15.24 15.09
C PRO A 66 -0.38 -16.41 14.24
N PRO A 67 -1.62 -16.94 14.41
CA PRO A 67 -2.10 -18.05 13.57
C PRO A 67 -2.28 -17.69 12.10
N ALA A 68 -2.48 -16.41 11.77
CA ALA A 68 -2.55 -15.96 10.38
C ALA A 68 -1.17 -15.67 9.78
N CYS A 69 -0.14 -15.45 10.61
CA CYS A 69 1.18 -15.10 10.11
C CYS A 69 1.88 -16.31 9.49
N GLN A 70 2.26 -16.19 8.22
CA GLN A 70 3.01 -17.23 7.50
C GLN A 70 4.54 -17.07 7.62
N HIS A 71 5.02 -16.15 8.48
CA HIS A 71 6.45 -15.90 8.70
C HIS A 71 7.25 -15.56 7.43
N CYS A 72 6.59 -15.06 6.38
CA CYS A 72 7.19 -14.87 5.05
C CYS A 72 8.19 -13.71 4.94
N GLY A 73 8.28 -12.83 5.95
CA GLY A 73 9.22 -11.70 5.96
C GLY A 73 8.94 -10.57 4.95
N VAL A 74 7.92 -10.68 4.10
CA VAL A 74 7.57 -9.67 3.08
C VAL A 74 7.39 -8.27 3.66
N CYS A 75 6.80 -8.18 4.86
CA CYS A 75 6.61 -6.91 5.55
C CYS A 75 7.94 -6.20 5.88
N ALA A 76 8.97 -6.96 6.29
CA ALA A 76 10.30 -6.45 6.57
C ALA A 76 11.04 -6.08 5.28
N ALA A 77 11.01 -6.97 4.29
CA ALA A 77 11.66 -6.77 2.99
C ALA A 77 11.15 -5.51 2.26
N ASN A 78 9.84 -5.27 2.28
CA ASN A 78 9.22 -4.14 1.59
C ASN A 78 9.17 -2.84 2.41
N CYS A 79 9.76 -2.81 3.61
CA CYS A 79 9.74 -1.62 4.44
C CYS A 79 10.73 -0.56 3.92
N PRO A 80 10.28 0.61 3.42
CA PRO A 80 11.17 1.59 2.80
C PRO A 80 12.18 2.19 3.78
N THR A 81 11.82 2.28 5.07
CA THR A 81 12.70 2.78 6.13
C THR A 81 13.41 1.67 6.90
N ARG A 82 13.26 0.41 6.47
CA ARG A 82 13.85 -0.78 7.12
C ARG A 82 13.66 -0.76 8.64
N CYS A 83 12.45 -0.42 9.09
CA CYS A 83 12.14 -0.30 10.50
C CYS A 83 11.60 -1.59 11.13
N ILE A 84 11.48 -2.67 10.35
CA ILE A 84 10.88 -3.93 10.77
C ILE A 84 11.98 -4.99 10.81
N GLU A 85 12.10 -5.64 11.95
CA GLU A 85 12.98 -6.78 12.16
C GLU A 85 12.12 -8.03 12.44
N MET A 86 12.50 -9.17 11.90
CA MET A 86 11.85 -10.44 12.20
C MET A 86 12.53 -11.04 13.43
N ARG A 87 11.81 -11.22 14.54
CA ARG A 87 12.39 -11.86 15.72
C ARG A 87 12.72 -13.32 15.43
N THR A 88 13.88 -13.79 15.88
CA THR A 88 14.34 -15.17 15.69
C THR A 88 13.44 -16.22 16.35
N ASP A 89 12.81 -15.85 17.45
CA ASP A 89 12.17 -16.78 18.37
C ASP A 89 10.76 -17.15 17.89
N GLU A 90 9.94 -16.13 17.60
CA GLU A 90 8.56 -16.30 17.15
C GLU A 90 8.40 -16.09 15.63
N LEU A 91 9.48 -15.69 14.94
CA LEU A 91 9.45 -15.27 13.52
C LEU A 91 8.41 -14.17 13.23
N LEU A 92 8.07 -13.36 14.24
CA LEU A 92 7.12 -12.26 14.12
C LEU A 92 7.83 -10.92 13.85
N PRO A 93 7.23 -10.03 13.04
CA PRO A 93 7.78 -8.71 12.78
C PRO A 93 7.68 -7.79 14.00
N VAL A 94 8.72 -7.00 14.24
CA VAL A 94 8.80 -6.00 15.30
C VAL A 94 9.23 -4.66 14.72
N TRP A 95 8.52 -3.60 15.10
CA TRP A 95 8.70 -2.26 14.55
C TRP A 95 9.52 -1.35 15.45
N THR A 96 10.59 -0.78 14.92
CA THR A 96 11.36 0.31 15.53
C THR A 96 10.61 1.63 15.35
N LYS A 97 10.22 2.29 16.45
CA LYS A 97 9.37 3.49 16.45
C LYS A 97 10.02 4.65 15.71
N GLU A 98 11.31 4.86 15.96
CA GLU A 98 12.11 6.00 15.52
C GLU A 98 12.15 6.05 13.98
N LYS A 99 12.28 4.87 13.35
CA LYS A 99 12.39 4.71 11.90
C LYS A 99 11.04 4.56 11.18
N CYS A 100 9.97 4.16 11.86
CA CYS A 100 8.69 3.85 11.21
C CYS A 100 7.93 5.13 10.82
N THR A 101 7.67 5.36 9.54
CA THR A 101 6.87 6.51 9.05
C THR A 101 5.36 6.23 8.99
N LEU A 102 4.90 5.11 9.56
CA LEU A 102 3.48 4.77 9.63
C LEU A 102 2.77 4.80 8.25
N CYS A 103 3.50 4.43 7.19
CA CYS A 103 2.99 4.41 5.81
C CYS A 103 2.02 3.24 5.52
N LEU A 104 1.89 2.30 6.46
CA LEU A 104 0.99 1.13 6.40
C LEU A 104 1.20 0.18 5.22
N ARG A 105 2.32 0.29 4.49
CA ARG A 105 2.68 -0.66 3.41
C ARG A 105 2.71 -2.10 3.91
N CYS A 106 3.32 -2.35 5.08
CA CYS A 106 3.38 -3.68 5.69
C CYS A 106 1.98 -4.27 5.96
N LEU A 107 1.02 -3.43 6.36
CA LEU A 107 -0.36 -3.86 6.61
C LEU A 107 -1.07 -4.19 5.30
N HIS A 108 -1.01 -3.31 4.29
CA HIS A 108 -1.75 -3.47 3.03
C HIS A 108 -1.14 -4.46 2.03
N HIS A 109 0.10 -4.91 2.26
CA HIS A 109 0.78 -5.87 1.38
C HIS A 109 1.07 -7.19 2.11
N CYS A 110 0.48 -7.41 3.28
CA CYS A 110 0.61 -8.69 3.97
C CYS A 110 -0.30 -9.71 3.28
N PRO A 111 0.24 -10.75 2.62
CA PRO A 111 -0.57 -11.69 1.85
C PRO A 111 -1.55 -12.50 2.71
N ALA A 112 -1.22 -12.70 3.99
CA ALA A 112 -2.04 -13.46 4.93
C ALA A 112 -2.93 -12.56 5.81
N HIS A 113 -2.98 -11.25 5.55
CA HIS A 113 -3.78 -10.28 6.31
C HIS A 113 -3.53 -10.31 7.84
N ALA A 114 -2.31 -10.70 8.25
CA ALA A 114 -1.97 -10.94 9.65
C ALA A 114 -1.65 -9.67 10.46
N ILE A 115 -1.30 -8.56 9.80
CA ILE A 115 -0.88 -7.31 10.48
C ILE A 115 -2.09 -6.40 10.68
N ARG A 116 -2.25 -5.90 11.91
CA ARG A 116 -3.32 -4.98 12.30
C ARG A 116 -2.74 -3.70 12.90
N LEU A 117 -3.46 -2.59 12.71
CA LEU A 117 -3.20 -1.31 13.36
C LEU A 117 -4.41 -0.94 14.23
N GLY A 118 -4.26 -1.09 15.54
CA GLY A 118 -5.36 -0.88 16.49
C GLY A 118 -6.60 -1.75 16.20
N ARG A 119 -7.73 -1.40 16.81
CA ARG A 119 -8.95 -2.22 16.79
C ARG A 119 -9.73 -2.17 15.48
N ASN A 120 -9.61 -1.09 14.71
CA ASN A 120 -10.48 -0.83 13.56
C ASN A 120 -9.93 -1.38 12.24
N SER A 121 -8.62 -1.62 12.15
CA SER A 121 -7.98 -2.09 10.92
C SER A 121 -8.61 -3.36 10.35
N LYS A 122 -9.03 -4.30 11.21
CA LYS A 122 -9.74 -5.53 10.80
C LYS A 122 -11.04 -5.24 10.03
N LYS A 123 -11.77 -4.17 10.39
CA LYS A 123 -13.06 -3.82 9.75
C LYS A 123 -12.90 -3.12 8.40
N HIS A 124 -11.76 -2.47 8.17
CA HIS A 124 -11.54 -1.65 6.96
C HIS A 124 -10.96 -2.44 5.79
N GLY A 125 -10.45 -3.65 6.05
CA GLY A 125 -9.76 -4.47 5.05
C GLY A 125 -8.42 -3.89 4.60
N GLN A 126 -7.83 -4.50 3.57
CA GLN A 126 -6.62 -3.99 2.93
C GLN A 126 -6.95 -3.11 1.72
N TYR A 127 -6.05 -2.18 1.40
CA TYR A 127 -6.17 -1.36 0.20
C TYR A 127 -5.83 -2.23 -1.02
N PRO A 128 -6.77 -2.41 -1.98
CA PRO A 128 -6.60 -3.37 -3.07
C PRO A 128 -5.74 -2.83 -4.23
N GLY A 129 -5.23 -1.60 -4.13
CA GLY A 129 -4.52 -0.93 -5.22
C GLY A 129 -5.47 -0.17 -6.17
N PRO A 130 -4.92 0.61 -7.12
CA PRO A 130 -5.69 1.38 -8.10
C PRO A 130 -6.51 0.50 -9.06
N THR A 131 -6.10 -0.76 -9.26
CA THR A 131 -6.77 -1.72 -10.15
C THR A 131 -7.53 -2.81 -9.41
N GLY A 132 -7.48 -2.86 -8.07
CA GLY A 132 -8.08 -3.94 -7.31
C GLY A 132 -9.52 -3.66 -6.91
N THR A 133 -10.37 -4.69 -6.98
CA THR A 133 -11.72 -4.68 -6.42
C THR A 133 -11.63 -4.91 -4.92
N LYS A 134 -12.50 -4.25 -4.12
CA LYS A 134 -12.58 -4.58 -2.69
C LYS A 134 -13.20 -5.96 -2.57
N ASP A 135 -12.41 -6.94 -2.13
CA ASP A 135 -12.95 -8.22 -1.72
C ASP A 135 -13.82 -7.96 -0.48
N LYS A 136 -15.14 -8.14 -0.65
CA LYS A 136 -16.07 -8.10 0.47
C LYS A 136 -15.86 -9.41 1.22
N GLU A 137 -15.03 -9.38 2.27
CA GLU A 137 -15.03 -10.45 3.27
C GLU A 137 -16.41 -10.45 3.95
N GLU A 138 -17.19 -11.52 3.73
CA GLU A 138 -18.46 -11.83 4.43
C GLU A 138 -18.22 -12.13 5.92
#